data_AF-A0A2D4M628-F1
#
_entry.id   AF-A0A2D4M628-F1
#
_cell.length_a   1.000
_cell.length_b   1.000
_cell.length_c   1.000
_cell.angle_alpha   90.00
_cell.angle_beta   90.00
_cell.angle_gamma   90.00
#
_symmetry.space_group_name_H-M   'P 1'
#
loop_
_entity.id
_entity.type
_entity.pdbx_description
1 polymer ?
#
loop_
_entity_poly.entity_id
_entity_poly.type
_entity_poly.pdbx_seq_one_letter_code
_entity_poly.pdbx_strand_id
1 'polypeptide(L)'
;MLKKEGDLVYLTGRYITLNWVQEWIKLKNRWLLTLEGHDLQSTWHAFIWDERHTVHQYFQRHYVRHALLKVSIKTKQQNYIKTPVWLSTLEAIVHPNFMNLGKIITYKDLDGKGGLKFRHELKEEGIQLEWWAYLKIQSRYKKYKKEWDIQRELMALDKILLGTEGKTIKIIYNYLLEYKMEEEQVKEVMIKWAQNFGYNIELDNWQKLL
;
A
#
# COMPACT_ATOMS: atom_id res chain seq x y z
N MET A 1 4.89 -24.79 13.73
CA MET A 1 3.83 -25.18 14.69
C MET A 1 3.42 -23.90 15.42
N LEU A 2 2.28 -23.30 15.04
CA LEU A 2 1.80 -22.01 15.56
C LEU A 2 1.73 -22.05 17.09
N LYS A 3 2.40 -21.13 17.79
CA LYS A 3 2.42 -21.07 19.26
C LYS A 3 1.41 -20.02 19.75
N LYS A 4 0.36 -20.48 20.42
CA LYS A 4 -0.61 -19.67 21.23
C LYS A 4 -1.65 -18.88 20.43
N GLU A 5 -2.85 -18.74 20.99
CA GLU A 5 -4.00 -18.01 20.43
C GLU A 5 -3.66 -16.60 19.90
N GLY A 6 -2.66 -15.92 20.49
CA GLY A 6 -2.18 -14.61 20.03
C GLY A 6 -1.66 -14.61 18.59
N ASP A 7 -1.07 -15.72 18.15
CA ASP A 7 -0.60 -15.91 16.77
C ASP A 7 -1.75 -15.97 15.77
N LEU A 8 -2.81 -16.66 16.17
CA LEU A 8 -4.02 -16.82 15.37
C LEU A 8 -4.73 -15.49 15.25
N VAL A 9 -4.94 -14.78 16.37
CA VAL A 9 -5.53 -13.43 16.41
C VAL A 9 -4.75 -12.46 15.52
N TYR A 10 -3.42 -12.49 15.59
CA TYR A 10 -2.54 -11.67 14.76
C TYR A 10 -2.70 -11.94 13.26
N LEU A 11 -2.71 -13.22 12.87
CA LEU A 11 -2.88 -13.62 11.46
C LEU A 11 -4.28 -13.27 10.94
N THR A 12 -5.34 -13.46 11.74
CA THR A 12 -6.70 -13.03 11.37
C THR A 12 -6.81 -11.53 11.19
N GLY A 13 -6.21 -10.72 12.08
CA GLY A 13 -6.25 -9.25 11.96
C GLY A 13 -5.54 -8.75 10.70
N ARG A 14 -4.38 -9.33 10.37
CA ARG A 14 -3.67 -9.03 9.11
C ARG A 14 -4.44 -9.50 7.88
N TYR A 15 -5.06 -10.69 7.92
CA TYR A 15 -5.90 -11.21 6.84
C TYR A 15 -7.06 -10.26 6.54
N ILE A 16 -7.81 -9.84 7.56
CA ILE A 16 -8.93 -8.90 7.43
C ILE A 16 -8.45 -7.59 6.80
N THR A 17 -7.31 -7.07 7.26
CA THR A 17 -6.74 -5.82 6.71
C THR A 17 -6.35 -5.97 5.25
N LEU A 18 -5.65 -7.05 4.86
CA LEU A 18 -5.28 -7.28 3.45
C LEU A 18 -6.49 -7.46 2.55
N ASN A 19 -7.55 -8.10 3.06
CA ASN A 19 -8.81 -8.23 2.35
C ASN A 19 -9.45 -6.85 2.12
N TRP A 20 -9.45 -5.99 3.15
CA TRP A 20 -9.95 -4.62 3.04
C TRP A 20 -9.10 -3.74 2.10
N VAL A 21 -7.77 -3.82 2.19
CA VAL A 21 -6.86 -3.12 1.27
C VAL A 21 -7.12 -3.54 -0.17
N GLN A 22 -7.37 -4.82 -0.43
CA GLN A 22 -7.74 -5.25 -1.77
C GLN A 22 -9.08 -4.64 -2.24
N GLU A 23 -10.11 -4.69 -1.40
CA GLU A 23 -11.42 -4.12 -1.74
C GLU A 23 -11.31 -2.62 -2.04
N TRP A 24 -10.48 -1.91 -1.29
CA TRP A 24 -10.19 -0.49 -1.50
C TRP A 24 -9.28 -0.20 -2.70
N ILE A 25 -8.37 -1.10 -3.09
CA ILE A 25 -7.63 -0.97 -4.35
C ILE A 25 -8.59 -1.11 -5.54
N LYS A 26 -9.60 -1.99 -5.42
CA LYS A 26 -10.56 -2.25 -6.50
C LYS A 26 -11.68 -1.21 -6.57
N LEU A 27 -11.99 -0.51 -5.47
CA LEU A 27 -13.05 0.51 -5.32
C LEU A 27 -14.44 0.07 -5.83
N LYS A 28 -14.72 -1.25 -5.88
CA LYS A 28 -15.99 -1.77 -6.45
C LYS A 28 -17.13 -1.75 -5.43
N ASN A 29 -16.83 -1.94 -4.15
CA ASN A 29 -17.82 -2.08 -3.11
C ASN A 29 -18.20 -0.71 -2.52
N ARG A 30 -19.32 -0.14 -2.98
CA ARG A 30 -19.81 1.19 -2.56
C ARG A 30 -20.08 1.32 -1.05
N TRP A 31 -20.45 0.23 -0.37
CA TRP A 31 -20.62 0.25 1.09
C TRP A 31 -19.28 0.43 1.82
N LEU A 32 -18.22 -0.22 1.33
CA LEU A 32 -16.86 -0.07 1.87
C LEU A 32 -16.26 1.31 1.56
N LEU A 33 -16.66 1.98 0.48
CA LEU A 33 -16.25 3.37 0.15
C LEU A 33 -16.73 4.40 1.19
N THR A 34 -17.87 4.15 1.86
CA THR A 34 -18.36 5.02 2.93
C THR A 34 -17.46 4.92 4.17
N LEU A 35 -17.03 3.70 4.51
CA LEU A 35 -16.02 3.46 5.54
C LEU A 35 -14.63 3.96 5.16
N GLU A 36 -14.29 4.00 3.87
CA GLU A 36 -13.08 4.63 3.35
C GLU A 36 -13.09 6.14 3.53
N GLY A 37 -14.27 6.76 3.59
CA GLY A 37 -14.42 8.20 3.57
C GLY A 37 -14.23 8.76 2.17
N HIS A 38 -14.88 8.16 1.16
CA HIS A 38 -14.90 8.66 -0.22
C HIS A 38 -15.41 10.12 -0.36
N ASP A 39 -16.10 10.60 0.66
CA ASP A 39 -16.58 11.97 0.85
C ASP A 39 -15.51 12.91 1.46
N LEU A 40 -14.37 12.37 1.89
CA LEU A 40 -13.27 13.12 2.48
C LEU A 40 -12.36 13.70 1.39
N GLN A 41 -11.71 14.82 1.71
CA GLN A 41 -10.80 15.52 0.79
C GLN A 41 -9.54 14.72 0.40
N SER A 42 -9.30 13.59 1.04
CA SER A 42 -8.18 12.70 0.76
C SER A 42 -8.64 11.26 0.91
N THR A 43 -8.27 10.42 -0.05
CA THR A 43 -8.64 9.01 -0.08
C THR A 43 -7.66 8.15 0.72
N TRP A 44 -8.00 6.88 0.94
CA TRP A 44 -7.18 5.93 1.69
C TRP A 44 -5.73 5.83 1.17
N HIS A 45 -5.55 5.92 -0.14
CA HIS A 45 -4.24 5.93 -0.80
C HIS A 45 -3.33 7.05 -0.28
N ALA A 46 -3.89 8.25 -0.05
CA ALA A 46 -3.14 9.38 0.49
C ALA A 46 -2.77 9.16 1.98
N PHE A 47 -3.64 8.52 2.76
CA PHE A 47 -3.38 8.25 4.18
C PHE A 47 -2.29 7.21 4.42
N ILE A 48 -2.21 6.17 3.58
CA ILE A 48 -1.14 5.17 3.66
C ILE A 48 0.18 5.71 3.08
N TRP A 49 0.14 6.36 1.92
CA TRP A 49 1.36 6.63 1.15
C TRP A 49 1.99 8.00 1.44
N ASP A 50 1.20 9.03 1.72
CA ASP A 50 1.67 10.41 1.92
C ASP A 50 1.74 10.85 3.38
N GLU A 51 1.59 9.91 4.31
CA GLU A 51 1.55 10.20 5.74
C GLU A 51 0.51 11.28 6.11
N ARG A 52 -0.54 11.45 5.30
CA ARG A 52 -1.59 12.48 5.50
C ARG A 52 -2.26 12.38 6.86
N HIS A 53 -2.14 11.23 7.51
CA HIS A 53 -2.61 11.01 8.86
C HIS A 53 -1.88 11.88 9.92
N THR A 54 -0.67 12.34 9.64
CA THR A 54 0.07 13.30 10.48
C THR A 54 -0.52 14.70 10.43
N VAL A 55 -1.13 15.07 9.29
CA VAL A 55 -1.73 16.39 9.05
C VAL A 55 -3.24 16.39 9.28
N HIS A 56 -3.90 15.24 9.07
CA HIS A 56 -5.35 15.10 9.05
C HIS A 56 -5.82 14.02 10.04
N GLN A 57 -5.96 14.43 11.31
CA GLN A 57 -6.40 13.53 12.38
C GLN A 57 -7.86 13.06 12.25
N TYR A 58 -8.71 13.78 11.50
CA TYR A 58 -10.13 13.45 11.36
C TYR A 58 -10.36 12.02 10.85
N PHE A 59 -9.46 11.55 10.00
CA PHE A 59 -9.50 10.21 9.43
C PHE A 59 -9.35 9.13 10.50
N GLN A 60 -8.48 9.38 11.48
CA GLN A 60 -8.19 8.50 12.60
C GLN A 60 -9.22 8.59 13.74
N ARG A 61 -10.15 9.54 13.73
CA ARG A 61 -11.19 9.64 14.77
C ARG A 61 -12.18 8.47 14.71
N HIS A 62 -12.33 7.84 13.55
CA HIS A 62 -13.16 6.65 13.41
C HIS A 62 -12.36 5.40 13.81
N TYR A 63 -12.85 4.66 14.80
CA TYR A 63 -12.15 3.51 15.40
C TYR A 63 -11.69 2.47 14.36
N VAL A 64 -12.57 2.12 13.41
CA VAL A 64 -12.25 1.15 12.34
C VAL A 64 -11.17 1.70 11.39
N ARG A 65 -11.24 2.98 11.03
CA ARG A 65 -10.26 3.61 10.12
C ARG A 65 -8.89 3.69 10.78
N HIS A 66 -8.85 4.04 12.07
CA HIS A 66 -7.62 4.07 12.85
C HIS A 66 -6.94 2.70 12.92
N ALA A 67 -7.70 1.65 13.28
CA ALA A 67 -7.18 0.29 13.38
C ALA A 67 -6.63 -0.19 12.02
N LEU A 68 -7.38 0.00 10.94
CA LEU A 68 -6.97 -0.40 9.59
C LEU A 68 -5.75 0.38 9.10
N LEU A 69 -5.66 1.67 9.41
CA LEU A 69 -4.53 2.51 9.00
C LEU A 69 -3.26 2.03 9.69
N LYS A 70 -3.33 1.73 10.99
CA LYS A 70 -2.19 1.21 11.77
C LYS A 70 -1.66 -0.10 11.19
N VAL A 71 -2.54 -1.04 10.86
CA VAL A 71 -2.12 -2.32 10.25
C VAL A 71 -1.61 -2.10 8.83
N SER A 72 -2.25 -1.23 8.03
CA SER A 72 -1.83 -0.94 6.66
C SER A 72 -0.45 -0.26 6.58
N ILE A 73 -0.15 0.68 7.48
CA ILE A 73 1.18 1.31 7.59
C ILE A 73 2.23 0.26 7.94
N LYS A 74 1.94 -0.61 8.91
CA LYS A 74 2.85 -1.69 9.28
C LYS A 74 3.10 -2.65 8.11
N THR A 75 2.05 -3.06 7.40
CA THR A 75 2.16 -3.87 6.19
C THR A 75 2.94 -3.14 5.09
N LYS A 76 2.74 -1.82 4.90
CA LYS A 76 3.53 -1.01 3.97
C LYS A 76 5.02 -1.10 4.28
N GLN A 77 5.41 -0.74 5.50
CA GLN A 77 6.81 -0.73 5.95
C GLN A 77 7.50 -2.09 5.78
N GLN A 78 6.73 -3.16 5.88
CA GLN A 78 7.22 -4.52 5.84
C GLN A 78 7.36 -5.10 4.43
N ASN A 79 6.57 -4.63 3.48
CA ASN A 79 6.45 -5.25 2.16
C ASN A 79 6.89 -4.34 1.02
N TYR A 80 7.06 -3.04 1.26
CA TYR A 80 7.34 -2.05 0.22
C TYR A 80 8.53 -1.18 0.59
N ILE A 81 9.62 -1.34 -0.17
CA ILE A 81 10.77 -0.41 -0.17
C ILE A 81 10.52 0.73 -1.19
N LYS A 82 9.85 0.43 -2.30
CA LYS A 82 9.51 1.39 -3.37
C LYS A 82 8.01 1.67 -3.44
N THR A 83 7.65 2.72 -4.17
CA THR A 83 6.23 3.04 -4.43
C THR A 83 5.59 1.99 -5.35
N PRO A 84 4.51 1.31 -4.93
CA PRO A 84 3.90 0.25 -5.73
C PRO A 84 3.14 0.79 -6.93
N VAL A 85 3.15 0.00 -7.99
CA VAL A 85 2.50 0.35 -9.26
C VAL A 85 0.97 0.46 -9.18
N TRP A 86 0.34 -0.21 -8.21
CA TRP A 86 -1.11 -0.17 -8.01
C TRP A 86 -1.59 1.10 -7.31
N LEU A 87 -0.68 1.89 -6.71
CA LEU A 87 -1.05 3.11 -6.02
C LEU A 87 -1.71 4.07 -7.02
N SER A 88 -2.97 4.41 -6.77
CA SER A 88 -3.67 5.39 -7.59
C SER A 88 -3.23 6.80 -7.21
N THR A 89 -2.40 7.38 -8.06
CA THR A 89 -1.88 8.74 -7.88
C THR A 89 -3.00 9.76 -7.90
N LEU A 90 -3.99 9.53 -8.76
CA LEU A 90 -5.07 10.46 -8.98
C LEU A 90 -6.08 10.45 -7.84
N GLU A 91 -6.43 9.27 -7.28
CA GLU A 91 -7.22 9.18 -6.05
C GLU A 91 -6.53 9.88 -4.87
N ALA A 92 -5.20 9.85 -4.79
CA ALA A 92 -4.48 10.50 -3.71
C ALA A 92 -4.39 12.04 -3.83
N ILE A 93 -4.72 12.58 -5.02
CA ILE A 93 -4.51 13.99 -5.40
C ILE A 93 -5.82 14.73 -5.68
N VAL A 94 -6.80 14.05 -6.27
CA VAL A 94 -8.03 14.63 -6.83
C VAL A 94 -9.22 13.96 -6.17
N HIS A 95 -10.15 14.76 -5.64
CA HIS A 95 -11.38 14.24 -5.03
C HIS A 95 -12.18 13.42 -6.06
N PRO A 96 -12.73 12.24 -5.71
CA PRO A 96 -13.41 11.34 -6.65
C PRO A 96 -14.43 12.02 -7.57
N ASN A 97 -15.18 13.00 -7.03
CA ASN A 97 -16.15 13.81 -7.77
C ASN A 97 -15.60 14.60 -8.98
N PHE A 98 -14.29 14.84 -9.10
CA PHE A 98 -13.69 15.51 -10.27
C PHE A 98 -13.26 14.53 -11.37
N MET A 99 -13.35 13.24 -11.09
CA MET A 99 -12.90 12.20 -11.99
C MET A 99 -14.13 11.43 -12.48
N ASN A 100 -14.75 11.92 -13.55
CA ASN A 100 -15.63 11.11 -14.41
C ASN A 100 -14.80 10.07 -15.18
N LEU A 101 -13.98 9.32 -14.45
CA LEU A 101 -13.14 8.25 -14.95
C LEU A 101 -13.76 6.99 -14.42
N GLY A 102 -14.57 6.32 -15.24
CA GLY A 102 -15.09 4.98 -14.94
C GLY A 102 -13.99 3.90 -14.79
N LYS A 103 -12.72 4.31 -14.68
CA LYS A 103 -11.51 3.50 -14.58
C LYS A 103 -10.55 4.13 -13.58
N ILE A 104 -10.07 3.31 -12.63
CA ILE A 104 -9.01 3.68 -11.70
C ILE A 104 -7.71 3.83 -12.48
N ILE A 105 -7.05 4.99 -12.35
CA ILE A 105 -5.75 5.25 -12.98
C ILE A 105 -4.66 5.02 -11.94
N THR A 106 -3.74 4.12 -12.26
CA THR A 106 -2.62 3.71 -11.40
C THR A 106 -1.28 4.23 -11.94
N TYR A 107 -0.22 4.10 -11.15
CA TYR A 107 1.13 4.42 -11.64
C TYR A 107 1.53 3.62 -12.87
N LYS A 108 1.06 2.37 -13.00
CA LYS A 108 1.31 1.56 -14.19
C LYS A 108 0.74 2.20 -15.47
N ASP A 109 -0.40 2.86 -15.36
CA ASP A 109 -1.04 3.53 -16.50
C ASP A 109 -0.30 4.83 -16.86
N LEU A 110 0.24 5.52 -15.84
CA LEU A 110 0.92 6.80 -15.97
C LEU A 110 2.41 6.70 -16.33
N ASP A 111 3.08 5.62 -15.96
CA ASP A 111 4.51 5.42 -16.19
C ASP A 111 4.75 4.79 -17.57
N GLY A 112 5.52 5.49 -18.40
CA GLY A 112 5.94 5.06 -19.73
C GLY A 112 7.31 4.37 -19.73
N LYS A 113 8.06 4.46 -20.84
CA LYS A 113 9.41 3.90 -20.98
C LYS A 113 10.48 4.69 -20.18
N GLY A 114 10.33 4.76 -18.86
CA GLY A 114 11.30 5.37 -17.94
C GLY A 114 10.91 6.75 -17.39
N GLY A 115 9.65 7.18 -17.57
CA GLY A 115 9.15 8.48 -17.13
C GLY A 115 7.64 8.60 -17.25
N LEU A 116 7.06 9.59 -16.58
CA LEU A 116 5.65 9.93 -16.68
C LEU A 116 5.27 10.21 -18.14
N LYS A 117 4.22 9.54 -18.64
CA LYS A 117 3.64 9.78 -19.96
C LYS A 117 3.17 11.22 -20.12
N PHE A 118 3.27 11.74 -21.33
CA PHE A 118 2.73 13.05 -21.65
C PHE A 118 1.20 13.02 -21.69
N ARG A 119 0.57 14.18 -21.46
CA ARG A 119 -0.90 14.32 -21.49
C ARG A 119 -1.53 13.87 -22.82
N HIS A 120 -0.82 14.01 -23.94
CA HIS A 120 -1.33 13.56 -25.24
C HIS A 120 -1.32 12.04 -25.36
N GLU A 121 -0.26 11.36 -24.91
CA GLU A 121 -0.18 9.89 -24.85
C GLU A 121 -1.29 9.31 -23.95
N LEU A 122 -1.52 9.93 -22.79
CA LEU A 122 -2.62 9.55 -21.90
C LEU A 122 -3.99 9.71 -22.57
N LYS A 123 -4.17 10.77 -23.36
CA LYS A 123 -5.42 11.01 -24.10
C LYS A 123 -5.66 9.94 -25.17
N GLU A 124 -4.62 9.49 -25.87
CA GLU A 124 -4.69 8.38 -26.84
C GLU A 124 -5.09 7.06 -26.16
N GLU A 125 -4.68 6.86 -24.91
CA GLU A 125 -5.08 5.71 -24.08
C GLU A 125 -6.47 5.88 -23.42
N GLY A 126 -7.22 6.92 -23.78
CA GLY A 126 -8.56 7.20 -23.26
C GLY A 126 -8.57 7.85 -21.87
N ILE A 127 -7.43 8.29 -21.36
CA ILE A 127 -7.28 9.01 -20.09
C ILE A 127 -7.30 10.52 -20.37
N GLN A 128 -8.50 11.10 -20.34
CA GLN A 128 -8.66 12.54 -20.48
C GLN A 128 -8.49 13.24 -19.13
N LEU A 129 -7.40 13.98 -18.97
CA LEU A 129 -7.10 14.76 -17.77
C LEU A 129 -7.11 16.25 -18.09
N GLU A 130 -7.59 17.08 -17.17
CA GLU A 130 -7.40 18.51 -17.22
C GLU A 130 -5.93 18.90 -17.00
N TRP A 131 -5.50 20.05 -17.52
CA TRP A 131 -4.10 20.48 -17.45
C TRP A 131 -3.60 20.60 -16.01
N TRP A 132 -4.41 21.19 -15.13
CA TRP A 132 -4.07 21.34 -13.71
C TRP A 132 -3.95 20.00 -12.98
N ALA A 133 -4.76 19.00 -13.35
CA ALA A 133 -4.71 17.67 -12.77
C ALA A 133 -3.40 16.97 -13.19
N TYR A 134 -3.05 17.07 -14.47
CA TYR A 134 -1.78 16.56 -14.99
C TYR A 134 -0.56 17.19 -14.30
N LEU A 135 -0.55 18.51 -14.07
CA LEU A 135 0.54 19.18 -13.36
C LEU A 135 0.72 18.66 -11.91
N LYS A 136 -0.40 18.40 -11.21
CA LYS A 136 -0.34 17.82 -9.86
C LYS A 136 0.23 16.40 -9.88
N ILE A 137 -0.21 15.56 -10.83
CA ILE A 137 0.37 14.22 -11.03
C ILE A 137 1.87 14.33 -11.27
N GLN A 138 2.29 15.24 -12.15
CA GLN A 138 3.70 15.41 -12.50
C GLN A 138 4.57 15.79 -11.29
N SER A 139 4.09 16.73 -10.47
CA SER A 139 4.77 17.12 -9.23
C SER A 139 4.94 15.91 -8.28
N ARG A 140 3.88 15.12 -8.10
CA ARG A 140 3.88 13.93 -7.26
C ARG A 140 4.75 12.80 -7.79
N TYR A 141 4.66 12.49 -9.08
CA TYR A 141 5.51 11.50 -9.74
C TYR A 141 6.98 11.83 -9.51
N LYS A 142 7.38 13.10 -9.67
CA LYS A 142 8.75 13.56 -9.40
C LYS A 142 9.14 13.36 -7.92
N LYS A 143 8.25 13.65 -6.97
CA LYS A 143 8.48 13.45 -5.54
C LYS A 143 8.76 11.97 -5.23
N TYR A 144 7.87 11.05 -5.60
CA TYR A 144 8.07 9.64 -5.25
C TYR A 144 9.24 9.02 -5.99
N LYS A 145 9.46 9.37 -7.26
CA LYS A 145 10.64 8.91 -8.00
C LYS A 145 11.94 9.33 -7.32
N LYS A 146 11.97 10.51 -6.69
CA LYS A 146 13.13 11.00 -5.94
C LYS A 146 13.29 10.34 -4.57
N GLU A 147 12.20 10.17 -3.83
CA GLU A 147 12.24 9.71 -2.43
C GLU A 147 12.28 8.19 -2.29
N TRP A 148 11.52 7.46 -3.09
CA TRP A 148 11.26 6.02 -2.88
C TRP A 148 11.49 5.18 -4.14
N ASP A 149 11.80 5.80 -5.28
CA ASP A 149 11.70 5.19 -6.61
C ASP A 149 10.28 4.59 -6.87
N ILE A 150 10.00 4.26 -8.13
CA ILE A 150 8.72 3.63 -8.51
C ILE A 150 9.01 2.18 -8.90
N GLN A 151 8.28 1.26 -8.27
CA GLN A 151 8.33 -0.15 -8.58
C GLN A 151 7.96 -0.35 -10.06
N ARG A 152 8.67 -1.22 -10.79
CA ARG A 152 8.32 -1.54 -12.19
C ARG A 152 7.54 -2.84 -12.31
N GLU A 153 7.81 -3.78 -11.42
CA GLU A 153 7.24 -5.12 -11.42
C GLU A 153 6.34 -5.36 -10.21
N LEU A 154 5.30 -6.15 -10.42
CA LEU A 154 4.40 -6.56 -9.35
C LEU A 154 5.14 -7.47 -8.35
N MET A 155 5.19 -7.05 -7.10
CA MET A 155 5.68 -7.89 -6.01
C MET A 155 4.69 -9.00 -5.68
N ALA A 156 5.13 -9.96 -4.84
CA ALA A 156 4.28 -11.06 -4.39
C ALA A 156 2.96 -10.55 -3.79
N LEU A 157 3.03 -9.54 -2.92
CA LEU A 157 1.85 -8.91 -2.34
C LEU A 157 0.98 -8.20 -3.40
N ASP A 158 1.58 -7.55 -4.40
CA ASP A 158 0.82 -6.88 -5.48
C ASP A 158 0.06 -7.89 -6.33
N LYS A 159 0.69 -9.02 -6.67
CA LYS A 159 0.05 -10.12 -7.42
C LYS A 159 -1.12 -10.71 -6.64
N ILE A 160 -0.97 -10.82 -5.32
CA ILE A 160 -2.07 -11.16 -4.43
C ILE A 160 -3.11 -10.05 -4.56
N LEU A 161 -2.85 -8.82 -4.10
CA LEU A 161 -3.80 -7.69 -4.07
C LEU A 161 -4.57 -7.50 -5.39
N LEU A 162 -3.90 -7.49 -6.53
CA LEU A 162 -4.46 -7.27 -7.87
C LEU A 162 -5.06 -8.52 -8.54
N GLY A 163 -4.85 -9.71 -7.98
CA GLY A 163 -5.36 -10.97 -8.52
C GLY A 163 -6.90 -11.02 -8.61
N THR A 164 -7.39 -12.02 -9.36
CA THR A 164 -8.80 -12.25 -9.70
C THR A 164 -9.74 -12.26 -8.48
N GLU A 165 -11.01 -11.92 -8.73
CA GLU A 165 -12.06 -11.91 -7.71
C GLU A 165 -12.33 -13.33 -7.20
N GLY A 166 -12.45 -13.47 -5.88
CA GLY A 166 -12.53 -14.78 -5.22
C GLY A 166 -11.18 -15.31 -4.74
N LYS A 167 -10.43 -14.50 -3.99
CA LYS A 167 -9.21 -15.00 -3.36
C LYS A 167 -9.52 -16.07 -2.32
N THR A 168 -8.84 -17.19 -2.44
CA THR A 168 -8.86 -18.21 -1.41
C THR A 168 -8.20 -17.65 -0.15
N ILE A 169 -8.90 -17.67 0.99
CA ILE A 169 -8.36 -17.39 2.33
C ILE A 169 -6.98 -18.04 2.50
N LYS A 170 -6.83 -19.26 1.98
CA LYS A 170 -5.59 -20.04 1.92
C LYS A 170 -4.38 -19.29 1.34
N ILE A 171 -4.54 -18.52 0.27
CA ILE A 171 -3.42 -17.82 -0.40
C ILE A 171 -2.90 -16.68 0.50
N ILE A 172 -3.81 -15.84 1.00
CA ILE A 172 -3.43 -14.74 1.90
C ILE A 172 -2.87 -15.31 3.20
N TYR A 173 -3.48 -16.37 3.72
CA TYR A 173 -3.03 -17.01 4.95
C TYR A 173 -1.63 -17.61 4.81
N ASN A 174 -1.36 -18.33 3.72
CA ASN A 174 -0.03 -18.90 3.46
C ASN A 174 1.03 -17.80 3.33
N TYR A 175 0.73 -16.72 2.59
CA TYR A 175 1.63 -15.57 2.48
C TYR A 175 1.94 -14.94 3.84
N LEU A 176 0.90 -14.74 4.66
CA LEU A 176 1.06 -14.18 6.00
C LEU A 176 1.82 -15.14 6.94
N LEU A 177 1.64 -16.44 6.78
CA LEU A 177 2.32 -17.46 7.57
C LEU A 177 3.80 -17.53 7.20
N GLU A 178 4.13 -17.60 5.92
CA GLU A 178 5.52 -17.56 5.41
C GLU A 178 6.24 -16.31 5.94
N TYR A 179 5.64 -15.14 5.78
CA TYR A 179 6.21 -13.89 6.28
C TYR A 179 6.39 -13.88 7.81
N LYS A 180 5.46 -14.47 8.55
CA LYS A 180 5.58 -14.57 10.00
C LYS A 180 6.71 -15.51 10.41
N MET A 181 6.87 -16.63 9.72
CA MET A 181 7.97 -17.57 9.97
C MET A 181 9.33 -16.90 9.68
N GLU A 182 9.42 -16.09 8.61
CA GLU A 182 10.60 -15.27 8.32
C GLU A 182 10.87 -14.24 9.42
N GLU A 183 9.85 -13.50 9.91
CA GLU A 183 9.99 -12.57 11.04
C GLU A 183 10.52 -13.27 12.31
N GLU A 184 10.04 -14.48 12.61
CA GLU A 184 10.48 -15.27 13.76
C GLU A 184 11.94 -15.74 13.60
N GLN A 185 12.33 -16.20 12.42
CA GLN A 185 13.71 -16.59 12.11
C GLN A 185 14.67 -15.39 12.24
N VAL A 186 14.32 -14.24 11.67
CA VAL A 186 15.14 -13.02 11.76
C VAL A 186 15.30 -12.59 13.22
N LYS A 187 14.23 -12.60 14.02
CA LYS A 187 14.32 -12.30 15.46
C LYS A 187 15.23 -13.28 16.19
N GLU A 188 15.15 -14.58 15.90
CA GLU A 188 16.02 -15.58 16.52
C GLU A 188 17.50 -15.33 16.20
N VAL A 189 17.80 -14.98 14.94
CA VAL A 189 19.16 -14.64 14.51
C VAL A 189 19.65 -13.34 15.15
N MET A 190 18.80 -12.31 15.23
CA MET A 190 19.14 -11.06 15.91
C MET A 190 19.39 -11.27 17.42
N ILE A 191 18.66 -12.17 18.08
CA ILE A 191 18.92 -12.56 19.47
C ILE A 191 20.28 -13.25 19.59
N LYS A 192 20.59 -14.20 18.69
CA LYS A 192 21.91 -14.86 18.65
C LYS A 192 23.04 -13.88 18.37
N TRP A 193 22.83 -12.88 17.52
CA TRP A 193 23.78 -11.80 17.29
C TRP A 193 24.06 -11.04 18.59
N ALA A 194 23.00 -10.59 19.29
CA ALA A 194 23.16 -9.88 20.55
C ALA A 194 23.89 -10.72 21.61
N GLN A 195 23.65 -12.03 21.65
CA GLN A 195 24.35 -12.96 22.53
C GLN A 195 25.84 -13.10 22.17
N ASN A 196 26.17 -13.18 20.87
CA ASN A 196 27.54 -13.40 20.42
C ASN A 196 28.41 -12.14 20.46
N PHE A 197 27.82 -10.97 20.18
CA PHE A 197 28.55 -9.71 20.04
C PHE A 197 28.35 -8.74 21.21
N GLY A 198 27.41 -9.01 22.12
CA GLY A 198 27.16 -8.20 23.31
C GLY A 198 26.41 -6.89 23.06
N TYR A 199 25.90 -6.65 21.85
CA TYR A 199 25.07 -5.50 21.51
C TYR A 199 23.98 -5.86 20.50
N ASN A 200 22.86 -5.13 20.55
CA ASN A 200 21.74 -5.33 19.64
C ASN A 200 22.02 -4.70 18.27
N ILE A 201 21.50 -5.31 17.21
CA ILE A 201 21.45 -4.73 15.87
C ILE A 201 20.02 -4.32 15.53
N GLU A 202 19.85 -3.12 14.97
CA GLU A 202 18.54 -2.65 14.50
C GLU A 202 18.16 -3.32 13.17
N LEU A 203 16.87 -3.55 12.95
CA LEU A 203 16.36 -4.25 11.77
C LEU A 203 16.80 -3.56 10.46
N ASP A 204 16.79 -2.22 10.43
CA ASP A 204 17.19 -1.44 9.26
C ASP A 204 18.68 -1.60 8.93
N ASN A 205 19.52 -1.87 9.93
CA ASN A 205 20.95 -2.17 9.72
C ASN A 205 21.17 -3.64 9.38
N TRP A 206 20.36 -4.55 9.94
CA TRP A 206 20.35 -5.96 9.57
C TRP A 206 20.01 -6.17 8.09
N GLN A 207 18.99 -5.47 7.59
CA GLN A 207 18.56 -5.56 6.18
C GLN A 207 19.61 -5.06 5.19
N LYS A 208 20.60 -4.27 5.63
CA LYS A 208 21.72 -3.81 4.80
C LYS A 208 22.87 -4.83 4.70
N LEU A 209 22.87 -5.86 5.56
CA LEU A 209 23.87 -6.92 5.55
C LEU A 209 23.48 -8.11 4.66
N LEU A 210 22.22 -8.14 4.19
CA LEU A 210 21.68 -9.09 3.20
C LEU A 210 21.83 -8.53 1.79
#